data_AF-A0A975SBC1-F1
#
_entry.id   AF-A0A975SBC1-F1
#
_cell.length_a   1.000
_cell.length_b   1.000
_cell.length_c   1.000
_cell.angle_alpha   90.00
_cell.angle_beta   90.00
_cell.angle_gamma   90.00
#
_symmetry.space_group_name_H-M   'P 1'
#
loop_
_entity.id
_entity.type
_entity.pdbx_description
1 polymer ?
#
loop_
_entity_poly.entity_id
_entity_poly.type
_entity_poly.pdbx_seq_one_letter_code
_entity_poly.pdbx_strand_id
1 'polypeptide(L)'
;MTSSIVDYTTLINVKEKLKDVVTLDDRTREQCTVCAGNIYDIEDAPILPRHPRCRCVLVAYIDVDTLAKGFDREEVADTIIENKEKINYNKNVIISPGIHGALNDNNDPYQINRDKHAEKYYNYVRNRDKKKEILTIAINTGFRIEDIEKIYNHIFINEYNLVNDFKRFDPDYNMAESWRRLREGKNIQNHDFVMLEHEFFEYTLMKQGYNYRQAHDLTNEIYNYYEALKKWKKERGDL
;
A
#
# COMPACT_ATOMS: atom_id res chain seq x y z
N MET A 1 6.89 19.09 -31.37
CA MET A 1 6.99 19.74 -30.04
C MET A 1 7.28 18.64 -29.04
N THR A 2 8.47 18.68 -28.47
CA THR A 2 9.06 17.63 -27.63
C THR A 2 8.29 17.50 -26.32
N SER A 3 7.72 16.32 -26.08
CA SER A 3 7.13 15.96 -24.80
C SER A 3 8.25 15.88 -23.76
N SER A 4 8.36 16.88 -22.91
CA SER A 4 9.27 16.85 -21.76
C SER A 4 8.71 15.83 -20.77
N ILE A 5 9.33 14.65 -20.73
CA ILE A 5 9.14 13.67 -19.68
C ILE A 5 9.54 14.37 -18.38
N VAL A 6 8.57 14.68 -17.54
CA VAL A 6 8.83 15.19 -16.19
C VAL A 6 9.51 14.06 -15.44
N ASP A 7 10.77 14.27 -15.10
CA ASP A 7 11.58 13.33 -14.34
C ASP A 7 11.18 13.42 -12.87
N TYR A 8 10.40 12.45 -12.40
CA TYR A 8 9.88 12.41 -11.03
C TYR A 8 10.94 11.96 -10.00
N THR A 9 12.18 11.68 -10.42
CA THR A 9 13.27 11.28 -9.51
C THR A 9 13.74 12.40 -8.58
N THR A 10 13.43 13.66 -8.89
CA THR A 10 13.90 14.82 -8.11
C THR A 10 13.04 15.19 -6.91
N LEU A 11 11.86 14.57 -6.72
CA LEU A 11 10.92 14.93 -5.64
C LEU A 11 11.15 14.18 -4.32
N ILE A 12 12.11 13.28 -4.28
CA ILE A 12 12.60 12.69 -3.04
C ILE A 12 14.11 12.75 -3.17
N ASN A 13 14.79 13.59 -2.39
CA ASN A 13 16.25 13.65 -2.36
C ASN A 13 16.81 12.40 -1.63
N VAL A 14 16.42 11.20 -2.09
CA VAL A 14 17.04 9.95 -1.70
C VAL A 14 18.39 9.98 -2.39
N LYS A 15 19.45 10.31 -1.65
CA LYS A 15 20.80 10.14 -2.17
C LYS A 15 20.93 8.73 -2.73
N GLU A 16 21.18 8.63 -4.03
CA GLU A 16 21.36 7.35 -4.71
C GLU A 16 22.66 6.72 -4.19
N LYS A 17 22.51 5.79 -3.25
CA LYS A 17 23.62 5.09 -2.62
C LYS A 17 23.78 3.70 -3.20
N LEU A 18 25.00 3.20 -3.19
CA LEU A 18 25.34 1.84 -3.57
C LEU A 18 25.86 1.09 -2.35
N LYS A 19 25.53 -0.20 -2.24
CA LYS A 19 26.09 -1.10 -1.23
C LYS A 19 26.89 -2.19 -1.91
N ASP A 20 28.06 -2.48 -1.37
CA ASP A 20 28.82 -3.65 -1.77
C ASP A 20 28.25 -4.92 -1.08
N VAL A 21 27.97 -5.92 -1.90
CA VAL A 21 27.46 -7.21 -1.46
C VAL A 21 28.45 -8.26 -1.90
N VAL A 22 28.93 -9.02 -0.93
CA VAL A 22 29.87 -10.12 -1.14
C VAL A 22 29.27 -11.34 -0.46
N THR A 23 29.13 -12.42 -1.22
CA THR A 23 28.87 -13.73 -0.62
C THR A 23 30.14 -14.16 0.11
N LEU A 24 30.09 -14.26 1.44
CA LEU A 24 31.17 -14.76 2.29
C LEU A 24 30.97 -16.27 2.50
N ASP A 25 31.69 -17.08 1.73
CA ASP A 25 31.74 -18.54 1.87
C ASP A 25 33.19 -19.05 1.72
N ASP A 26 33.41 -20.36 1.85
CA ASP A 26 34.75 -20.97 1.76
C ASP A 26 35.45 -20.76 0.40
N ARG A 27 34.75 -20.20 -0.59
CA ARG A 27 35.26 -19.89 -1.94
C ARG A 27 35.52 -18.40 -2.11
N THR A 28 35.32 -17.58 -1.08
CA THR A 28 35.58 -16.14 -1.09
C THR A 28 37.06 -15.89 -0.92
N ARG A 29 37.65 -15.19 -1.88
CA ARG A 29 39.07 -14.80 -1.81
C ARG A 29 39.25 -13.58 -0.90
N GLU A 30 40.42 -13.43 -0.32
CA GLU A 30 40.80 -12.24 0.49
C GLU A 30 40.59 -10.93 -0.28
N GLN A 31 40.76 -10.97 -1.60
CA GLN A 31 40.52 -9.82 -2.48
C GLN A 31 39.04 -9.42 -2.55
N CYS A 32 38.09 -10.31 -2.23
CA CYS A 32 36.66 -10.00 -2.15
C CYS A 32 36.21 -9.59 -0.74
N THR A 33 36.89 -10.05 0.32
CA THR A 33 36.46 -9.77 1.70
C THR A 33 36.56 -8.28 2.05
N VAL A 34 37.45 -7.54 1.38
CA VAL A 34 37.58 -6.08 1.52
C VAL A 34 36.36 -5.29 1.03
N CYS A 35 35.47 -5.90 0.25
CA CYS A 35 34.29 -5.27 -0.34
C CYS A 35 32.98 -5.63 0.41
N ALA A 36 33.03 -6.00 1.69
CA ALA A 36 31.87 -6.55 2.38
C ALA A 36 31.13 -5.52 3.25
N GLY A 37 29.96 -5.08 2.79
CA GLY A 37 28.94 -4.40 3.59
C GLY A 37 29.03 -2.87 3.70
N ASN A 38 29.99 -2.23 3.02
CA ASN A 38 30.12 -0.79 2.92
C ASN A 38 29.06 -0.17 1.99
N ILE A 39 28.74 1.09 2.27
CA ILE A 39 27.76 1.89 1.53
C ILE A 39 28.47 3.15 1.04
N TYR A 40 28.25 3.51 -0.21
CA TYR A 40 28.88 4.63 -0.90
C TYR A 40 27.82 5.54 -1.51
N ASP A 41 28.08 6.85 -1.56
CA ASP A 41 27.39 7.71 -2.52
C ASP A 41 27.83 7.28 -3.94
N ILE A 42 26.94 7.40 -4.94
CA ILE A 42 27.20 6.86 -6.29
C ILE A 42 28.50 7.37 -6.91
N GLU A 43 28.85 8.63 -6.63
CA GLU A 43 30.07 9.30 -7.13
C GLU A 43 31.35 8.78 -6.45
N ASP A 44 31.24 8.28 -5.23
CA ASP A 44 32.35 7.79 -4.40
C ASP A 44 32.50 6.26 -4.44
N ALA A 45 31.64 5.57 -5.20
CA ALA A 45 31.62 4.12 -5.25
C ALA A 45 32.92 3.55 -5.85
N PRO A 46 33.60 2.62 -5.15
CA PRO A 46 34.89 2.11 -5.61
C PRO A 46 34.71 1.17 -6.80
N ILE A 47 35.74 1.12 -7.65
CA ILE A 47 35.84 0.07 -8.66
C ILE A 47 36.13 -1.25 -7.95
N LEU A 48 35.16 -2.16 -8.00
CA LEU A 48 35.30 -3.48 -7.38
C LEU A 48 36.44 -4.30 -8.03
N PRO A 49 37.19 -5.09 -7.23
CA PRO A 49 38.26 -5.93 -7.72
C PRO A 49 37.73 -6.97 -8.71
N ARG A 50 38.36 -7.06 -9.88
CA ARG A 50 38.00 -8.02 -10.93
C ARG A 50 39.04 -9.13 -10.98
N HIS A 51 38.61 -10.35 -10.68
CA HIS A 51 39.45 -11.54 -10.76
C HIS A 51 38.62 -12.79 -11.09
N PRO A 52 39.25 -13.88 -11.57
CA PRO A 52 38.58 -15.16 -11.74
C PRO A 52 37.91 -15.56 -10.42
N ARG A 53 36.62 -15.95 -10.49
CA ARG A 53 35.78 -16.20 -9.31
C ARG A 53 35.60 -14.99 -8.38
N CYS A 54 35.37 -13.78 -8.91
CA CYS A 54 34.88 -12.65 -8.10
C CYS A 54 33.44 -12.91 -7.60
N ARG A 55 33.09 -12.42 -6.41
CA ARG A 55 31.74 -12.50 -5.79
C ARG A 55 31.24 -11.15 -5.31
N CYS A 56 31.93 -10.06 -5.67
CA CYS A 56 31.54 -8.70 -5.30
C CYS A 56 30.52 -8.16 -6.30
N VAL A 57 29.48 -7.50 -5.79
CA VAL A 57 28.51 -6.75 -6.60
C VAL A 57 28.16 -5.45 -5.89
N LEU A 58 28.09 -4.36 -6.65
CA LEU A 58 27.46 -3.11 -6.17
C LEU A 58 25.98 -3.18 -6.52
N VAL A 59 25.13 -3.02 -5.52
CA VAL A 59 23.68 -2.96 -5.67
C VAL A 59 23.17 -1.62 -5.18
N ALA A 60 22.02 -1.18 -5.69
CA ALA A 60 21.32 -0.03 -5.15
C ALA A 60 21.05 -0.23 -3.66
N TYR A 61 21.38 0.78 -2.85
CA TYR A 61 21.14 0.80 -1.42
C TYR A 61 20.10 1.86 -1.10
N ILE A 62 19.01 1.39 -0.51
CA ILE A 62 17.90 2.23 -0.10
C ILE A 62 17.87 2.21 1.43
N ASP A 63 18.17 3.36 2.04
CA ASP A 63 18.05 3.54 3.48
C ASP A 63 16.57 3.77 3.83
N VAL A 64 15.89 2.68 4.17
CA VAL A 64 14.45 2.67 4.48
C VAL A 64 14.11 3.55 5.69
N ASP A 65 15.02 3.67 6.65
CA ASP A 65 14.82 4.48 7.86
C ASP A 65 15.00 5.97 7.57
N THR A 66 15.95 6.33 6.70
CA THR A 66 16.11 7.72 6.22
C THR A 66 14.99 8.13 5.27
N LEU A 67 14.51 7.21 4.41
CA LEU A 67 13.31 7.41 3.62
C LEU A 67 12.09 7.69 4.49
N ALA A 68 11.89 6.92 5.56
CA ALA A 68 10.81 7.14 6.50
C ALA A 68 10.89 8.51 7.23
N LYS A 69 12.11 9.02 7.46
CA LYS A 69 12.36 10.34 8.07
C LYS A 69 12.24 11.52 7.10
N GLY A 70 12.48 11.31 5.81
CA GLY A 70 12.28 12.31 4.76
C GLY A 70 10.81 12.66 4.49
N PHE A 71 9.87 11.91 5.08
CA PHE A 71 8.44 12.23 5.15
C PHE A 71 8.09 13.10 6.36
N ASP A 72 9.01 13.95 6.82
CA ASP A 72 8.66 14.98 7.80
C ASP A 72 7.66 15.97 7.19
N ARG A 73 6.52 16.03 7.87
CA ARG A 73 5.17 16.45 7.45
C ARG A 73 4.98 17.82 6.80
N GLU A 74 6.00 18.66 6.68
CA GLU A 74 5.79 20.07 6.31
C GLU A 74 5.83 20.32 4.79
N GLU A 75 6.82 19.78 4.07
CA GLU A 75 6.95 20.03 2.62
C GLU A 75 6.00 19.15 1.77
N VAL A 76 5.76 17.92 2.22
CA VAL A 76 4.88 16.95 1.54
C VAL A 76 3.40 17.37 1.65
N ALA A 77 3.01 18.02 2.76
CA ALA A 77 1.63 18.47 2.95
C ALA A 77 1.24 19.57 1.96
N ASP A 78 2.10 20.58 1.75
CA ASP A 78 1.84 21.66 0.80
C ASP A 78 1.82 21.15 -0.65
N THR A 79 2.69 20.19 -0.97
CA THR A 79 2.74 19.57 -2.31
C THR A 79 1.54 18.65 -2.55
N ILE A 80 1.01 17.97 -1.52
CA ILE A 80 -0.23 17.17 -1.59
C ILE A 80 -1.47 18.09 -1.70
N ILE A 81 -1.48 19.24 -1.03
CA ILE A 81 -2.57 20.23 -1.11
C ILE A 81 -2.64 20.84 -2.52
N GLU A 82 -1.51 21.27 -3.09
CA GLU A 82 -1.46 21.74 -4.49
C GLU A 82 -1.86 20.66 -5.50
N ASN A 83 -1.50 19.39 -5.25
CA ASN A 83 -1.86 18.29 -6.14
C ASN A 83 -3.30 17.78 -5.93
N LYS A 84 -3.91 17.94 -4.75
CA LYS A 84 -5.34 17.70 -4.54
C LYS A 84 -6.19 18.62 -5.44
N GLU A 85 -5.76 19.86 -5.65
CA GLU A 85 -6.43 20.78 -6.57
C GLU A 85 -6.24 20.37 -8.05
N LYS A 86 -5.08 19.82 -8.43
CA LYS A 86 -4.83 19.30 -9.78
C LYS A 86 -5.53 17.96 -10.07
N ILE A 87 -5.63 17.06 -9.09
CA ILE A 87 -6.39 15.79 -9.20
C ILE A 87 -7.89 16.09 -9.38
N ASN A 88 -8.42 17.14 -8.75
CA ASN A 88 -9.80 17.60 -8.94
C ASN A 88 -10.07 18.13 -10.37
N TYR A 89 -9.02 18.45 -11.13
CA TYR A 89 -9.11 18.94 -12.52
C TYR A 89 -9.13 17.82 -13.58
N ASN A 90 -8.78 16.58 -13.21
CA ASN A 90 -8.95 15.40 -14.08
C ASN A 90 -10.30 14.70 -13.86
N LYS A 91 -11.37 15.50 -13.84
CA LYS A 91 -12.78 15.03 -13.80
C LYS A 91 -13.28 14.44 -15.11
N ASN A 92 -12.37 13.98 -15.98
CA ASN A 92 -12.67 13.35 -17.27
C ASN A 92 -11.87 12.05 -17.43
N VAL A 93 -11.87 11.18 -16.42
CA VAL A 93 -11.47 9.78 -16.63
C VAL A 93 -12.57 9.14 -17.45
N ILE A 94 -12.26 8.85 -18.72
CA ILE A 94 -13.08 7.97 -19.55
C ILE A 94 -13.14 6.62 -18.83
N ILE A 95 -14.31 6.32 -18.27
CA ILE A 95 -14.63 5.00 -17.72
C ILE A 95 -14.56 4.03 -18.90
N SER A 96 -13.41 3.40 -19.11
CA SER A 96 -13.35 2.19 -19.93
C SER A 96 -14.29 1.18 -19.27
N PRO A 97 -15.30 0.64 -19.98
CA PRO A 97 -16.23 -0.32 -19.43
C PRO A 97 -15.42 -1.59 -19.06
N GLY A 98 -15.04 -1.69 -17.79
CA GLY A 98 -14.24 -2.77 -17.27
C GLY A 98 -15.07 -4.05 -17.24
N ILE A 99 -14.81 -4.93 -18.21
CA ILE A 99 -14.94 -6.39 -18.22
C ILE A 99 -16.16 -6.93 -17.44
N HIS A 100 -17.16 -7.40 -18.21
CA HIS A 100 -18.41 -8.06 -17.78
C HIS A 100 -18.24 -9.39 -16.99
N GLY A 101 -17.32 -9.48 -16.03
CA GLY A 101 -17.00 -10.74 -15.31
C GLY A 101 -16.79 -10.65 -13.80
N ALA A 102 -16.97 -9.48 -13.15
CA ALA A 102 -16.89 -9.37 -11.69
C ALA A 102 -18.17 -9.93 -11.01
N LEU A 103 -18.04 -10.52 -9.82
CA LEU A 103 -19.19 -11.05 -9.07
C LEU A 103 -20.06 -9.91 -8.54
N ASN A 104 -21.36 -9.96 -8.80
CA ASN A 104 -22.34 -8.95 -8.43
C ASN A 104 -23.70 -9.59 -8.10
N ASP A 105 -24.67 -8.79 -7.68
CA ASP A 105 -25.97 -9.30 -7.25
C ASP A 105 -26.73 -10.01 -8.39
N ASN A 106 -26.41 -9.71 -9.66
CA ASN A 106 -27.03 -10.35 -10.81
C ASN A 106 -26.47 -11.76 -11.09
N ASN A 107 -25.16 -11.96 -10.96
CA ASN A 107 -24.51 -13.24 -11.27
C ASN A 107 -24.19 -14.11 -10.03
N ASP A 108 -24.34 -13.56 -8.82
CA ASP A 108 -24.22 -14.27 -7.54
C ASP A 108 -25.22 -13.68 -6.52
N PRO A 109 -26.53 -13.89 -6.71
CA PRO A 109 -27.59 -13.26 -5.89
C PRO A 109 -27.57 -13.70 -4.43
N TYR A 110 -27.01 -14.89 -4.14
CA TYR A 110 -26.92 -15.44 -2.79
C TYR A 110 -25.56 -15.20 -2.11
N GLN A 111 -24.67 -14.41 -2.73
CA GLN A 111 -23.34 -14.08 -2.19
C GLN A 111 -22.38 -15.26 -1.96
N ILE A 112 -22.76 -16.49 -2.33
CA ILE A 112 -22.00 -17.71 -2.04
C ILE A 112 -20.58 -17.63 -2.64
N ASN A 113 -20.46 -17.08 -3.85
CA ASN A 113 -19.15 -16.97 -4.50
C ASN A 113 -18.37 -15.74 -3.99
N ARG A 114 -19.07 -14.65 -3.68
CA ARG A 114 -18.48 -13.45 -3.05
C ARG A 114 -17.86 -13.77 -1.68
N ASP A 115 -18.58 -14.50 -0.84
CA ASP A 115 -18.13 -14.89 0.50
C ASP A 115 -16.90 -15.80 0.42
N LYS A 116 -16.94 -16.82 -0.44
CA LYS A 116 -15.80 -17.72 -0.69
C LYS A 116 -14.58 -16.96 -1.22
N HIS A 117 -14.78 -15.99 -2.10
CA HIS A 117 -13.70 -15.15 -2.61
C HIS A 117 -13.10 -14.29 -1.50
N ALA A 118 -13.94 -13.63 -0.71
CA ALA A 118 -13.52 -12.78 0.40
C ALA A 118 -12.70 -13.58 1.42
N GLU A 119 -13.22 -14.73 1.86
CA GLU A 119 -12.53 -15.62 2.80
C GLU A 119 -11.16 -16.04 2.29
N LYS A 120 -11.11 -16.52 1.05
CA LYS A 120 -9.86 -16.94 0.40
C LYS A 120 -8.88 -15.78 0.27
N TYR A 121 -9.36 -14.60 -0.11
CA TYR A 121 -8.52 -13.41 -0.28
C TYR A 121 -7.94 -12.93 1.05
N TYR A 122 -8.75 -12.83 2.10
CA TYR A 122 -8.30 -12.45 3.45
C TYR A 122 -7.24 -13.43 3.95
N ASN A 123 -7.44 -14.73 3.74
CA ASN A 123 -6.44 -15.74 4.10
C ASN A 123 -5.15 -15.57 3.29
N TYR A 124 -5.21 -15.20 2.01
CA TYR A 124 -4.00 -14.88 1.26
C TYR A 124 -3.29 -13.64 1.80
N VAL A 125 -4.01 -12.56 2.09
CA VAL A 125 -3.43 -11.34 2.65
C VAL A 125 -2.68 -11.64 3.94
N ARG A 126 -3.29 -12.41 4.86
CA ARG A 126 -2.68 -12.82 6.13
C ARG A 126 -1.41 -13.67 5.98
N ASN A 127 -1.33 -14.46 4.90
CA ASN A 127 -0.20 -15.36 4.63
C ASN A 127 0.92 -14.72 3.78
N ARG A 128 0.75 -13.47 3.33
CA ARG A 128 1.78 -12.74 2.59
C ARG A 128 2.82 -12.13 3.53
N ASP A 129 3.92 -11.67 2.94
CA ASP A 129 4.89 -10.83 3.63
C ASP A 129 4.24 -9.48 4.00
N LYS A 130 3.93 -9.32 5.29
CA LYS A 130 3.28 -8.14 5.85
C LYS A 130 4.03 -6.85 5.52
N LYS A 131 5.37 -6.83 5.61
CA LYS A 131 6.15 -5.61 5.37
C LYS A 131 6.04 -5.17 3.92
N LYS A 132 6.13 -6.12 2.99
CA LYS A 132 5.96 -5.84 1.55
C LYS A 132 4.54 -5.39 1.21
N GLU A 133 3.53 -6.02 1.81
CA GLU A 133 2.12 -5.65 1.60
C GLU A 133 1.87 -4.18 2.02
N ILE A 134 2.29 -3.82 3.24
CA ILE A 134 2.14 -2.46 3.79
C ILE A 134 2.90 -1.44 2.94
N LEU A 135 4.18 -1.72 2.63
CA LEU A 135 5.00 -0.81 1.85
C LEU A 135 4.41 -0.58 0.45
N THR A 136 3.94 -1.64 -0.21
CA THR A 136 3.34 -1.55 -1.55
C THR A 136 2.10 -0.66 -1.55
N ILE A 137 1.22 -0.83 -0.57
CA ILE A 137 0.00 -0.03 -0.48
C ILE A 137 0.33 1.42 -0.12
N ALA A 138 1.26 1.65 0.80
CA ALA A 138 1.73 3.00 1.14
C ALA A 138 2.25 3.75 -0.09
N ILE A 139 3.10 3.10 -0.91
CA ILE A 139 3.61 3.66 -2.17
C ILE A 139 2.48 3.96 -3.15
N ASN A 140 1.54 3.04 -3.34
CA ASN A 140 0.46 3.18 -4.32
C ASN A 140 -0.58 4.25 -3.94
N THR A 141 -0.68 4.61 -2.66
CA THR A 141 -1.76 5.47 -2.13
C THR A 141 -1.26 6.80 -1.59
N GLY A 142 0.03 6.92 -1.27
CA GLY A 142 0.59 8.07 -0.56
C GLY A 142 0.28 8.09 0.94
N PHE A 143 -0.34 7.04 1.50
CA PHE A 143 -0.55 6.93 2.94
C PHE A 143 0.75 6.60 3.67
N ARG A 144 0.83 7.03 4.93
CA ARG A 144 1.97 6.69 5.79
C ARG A 144 2.03 5.19 6.05
N ILE A 145 3.24 4.64 6.06
CA ILE A 145 3.50 3.21 6.33
C ILE A 145 2.87 2.81 7.66
N GLU A 146 3.04 3.62 8.71
CA GLU A 146 2.49 3.35 10.03
C GLU A 146 0.95 3.32 10.05
N ASP A 147 0.32 4.14 9.22
CA ASP A 147 -1.14 4.25 9.16
C ASP A 147 -1.72 3.07 8.36
N ILE A 148 -1.08 2.67 7.24
CA ILE A 148 -1.41 1.42 6.55
C ILE A 148 -1.18 0.19 7.43
N GLU A 149 -0.14 0.18 8.26
CA GLU A 149 0.08 -0.93 9.20
C GLU A 149 -1.07 -1.07 10.21
N LYS A 150 -1.55 0.05 10.78
CA LYS A 150 -2.69 0.04 11.71
C LYS A 150 -3.95 -0.47 11.02
N ILE A 151 -4.23 0.02 9.81
CA ILE A 151 -5.37 -0.42 8.99
C ILE A 151 -5.26 -1.92 8.69
N TYR A 152 -4.11 -2.40 8.21
CA TYR A 152 -3.87 -3.81 7.95
C TYR A 152 -4.15 -4.67 9.18
N ASN A 153 -3.61 -4.28 10.34
CA ASN A 153 -3.83 -5.02 11.57
C ASN A 153 -5.32 -4.98 11.97
N HIS A 154 -5.98 -3.82 11.83
CA HIS A 154 -7.38 -3.63 12.18
C HIS A 154 -8.31 -4.52 11.33
N ILE A 155 -8.13 -4.57 10.02
CA ILE A 155 -8.95 -5.37 9.09
C ILE A 155 -8.64 -6.87 9.22
N PHE A 156 -7.35 -7.26 9.24
CA PHE A 156 -6.98 -8.66 8.98
C PHE A 156 -6.55 -9.46 10.21
N ILE A 157 -5.98 -8.81 11.24
CA ILE A 157 -5.22 -9.49 12.30
C ILE A 157 -5.90 -9.38 13.66
N ASN A 158 -6.35 -8.18 14.02
CA ASN A 158 -6.87 -7.88 15.34
C ASN A 158 -8.18 -8.64 15.57
N GLU A 159 -8.40 -9.00 16.84
CA GLU A 159 -9.62 -9.60 17.33
C GLU A 159 -10.31 -8.59 18.25
N TYR A 160 -11.63 -8.52 18.12
CA TYR A 160 -12.46 -7.58 18.87
C TYR A 160 -13.56 -8.34 19.57
N ASN A 161 -14.03 -7.78 20.68
CA ASN A 161 -15.23 -8.27 21.34
C ASN A 161 -16.45 -7.82 20.53
N LEU A 162 -16.83 -8.64 19.57
CA LEU A 162 -18.05 -8.48 18.78
C LEU A 162 -19.19 -9.13 19.55
N VAL A 163 -20.44 -8.73 19.26
CA VAL A 163 -21.68 -8.99 20.04
C VAL A 163 -21.68 -10.25 20.92
N ASN A 164 -21.22 -11.40 20.42
CA ASN A 164 -21.18 -12.66 21.16
C ASN A 164 -19.81 -13.35 21.25
N ASP A 165 -18.75 -12.85 20.59
CA ASP A 165 -17.46 -13.56 20.49
C ASP A 165 -16.26 -12.62 20.34
N PHE A 166 -15.13 -13.03 20.94
CA PHE A 166 -13.84 -12.43 20.67
C PHE A 166 -13.25 -13.04 19.39
N LYS A 167 -13.46 -12.36 18.26
CA LYS A 167 -13.08 -12.85 16.94
C LYS A 167 -12.59 -11.73 16.03
N ARG A 168 -12.02 -12.11 14.89
CA ARG A 168 -11.67 -11.19 13.80
C ARG A 168 -12.94 -10.75 13.07
N PHE A 169 -12.83 -9.67 12.31
CA PHE A 169 -13.88 -9.29 11.38
C PHE A 169 -14.13 -10.38 10.34
N ASP A 170 -15.40 -10.53 9.98
CA ASP A 170 -15.82 -11.43 8.92
C ASP A 170 -15.35 -10.86 7.56
N PRO A 171 -14.81 -11.69 6.64
CA PRO A 171 -14.36 -11.22 5.34
C PRO A 171 -15.47 -10.58 4.51
N ASP A 172 -15.22 -9.40 3.93
CA ASP A 172 -16.15 -8.74 3.00
C ASP A 172 -15.58 -8.72 1.57
N TYR A 173 -16.41 -9.05 0.59
CA TYR A 173 -16.02 -9.12 -0.82
C TYR A 173 -15.58 -7.78 -1.39
N ASN A 174 -16.31 -6.71 -1.07
CA ASN A 174 -16.01 -5.39 -1.63
C ASN A 174 -14.72 -4.84 -1.01
N MET A 175 -14.52 -5.00 0.31
CA MET A 175 -13.27 -4.68 0.99
C MET A 175 -12.09 -5.49 0.44
N ALA A 176 -12.28 -6.78 0.18
CA ALA A 176 -11.26 -7.62 -0.47
C ALA A 176 -10.85 -7.06 -1.84
N GLU A 177 -11.82 -6.66 -2.66
CA GLU A 177 -11.56 -6.07 -3.97
C GLU A 177 -10.92 -4.67 -3.87
N SER A 178 -11.32 -3.86 -2.89
CA SER A 178 -10.70 -2.56 -2.60
C SER A 178 -9.24 -2.74 -2.19
N TRP A 179 -8.96 -3.64 -1.24
CA TRP A 179 -7.60 -3.99 -0.84
C TRP A 179 -6.76 -4.51 -2.00
N ARG A 180 -7.36 -5.32 -2.88
CA ARG A 180 -6.70 -5.81 -4.10
C ARG A 180 -6.29 -4.68 -5.03
N ARG A 181 -7.16 -3.72 -5.31
CA ARG A 181 -6.84 -2.55 -6.14
C ARG A 181 -5.73 -1.71 -5.53
N LEU A 182 -5.79 -1.44 -4.22
CA LEU A 182 -4.78 -0.69 -3.48
C LEU A 182 -3.41 -1.38 -3.57
N ARG A 183 -3.37 -2.70 -3.39
CA ARG A 183 -2.15 -3.49 -3.50
C ARG A 183 -1.60 -3.56 -4.93
N GLU A 184 -2.46 -3.80 -5.91
CA GLU A 184 -2.03 -3.91 -7.32
C GLU A 184 -1.59 -2.58 -7.91
N GLY A 185 -2.02 -1.45 -7.32
CA GLY A 185 -1.71 -0.11 -7.83
C GLY A 185 -2.45 0.20 -9.15
N LYS A 186 -3.46 -0.60 -9.50
CA LYS A 186 -4.17 -0.53 -10.78
C LYS A 186 -5.63 -0.21 -10.56
N ASN A 187 -6.11 0.81 -11.27
CA ASN A 187 -7.52 1.21 -11.27
C ASN A 187 -8.06 1.45 -9.85
N ILE A 188 -7.27 2.10 -8.98
CA ILE A 188 -7.70 2.48 -7.63
C ILE A 188 -8.86 3.47 -7.75
N GLN A 189 -9.92 3.23 -7.00
CA GLN A 189 -11.16 4.00 -7.01
C GLN A 189 -11.27 4.87 -5.77
N ASN A 190 -12.10 5.90 -5.83
CA ASN A 190 -12.31 6.81 -4.70
C ASN A 190 -12.77 6.08 -3.42
N HIS A 191 -13.68 5.11 -3.54
CA HIS A 191 -14.14 4.35 -2.37
C HIS A 191 -13.04 3.47 -1.76
N ASP A 192 -11.98 3.13 -2.49
CA ASP A 192 -10.84 2.39 -1.93
C ASP A 192 -10.05 3.28 -0.94
N PHE A 193 -9.92 4.58 -1.24
CA PHE A 193 -9.32 5.55 -0.32
C PHE A 193 -10.22 5.81 0.89
N VAL A 194 -11.54 5.96 0.66
CA VAL A 194 -12.52 6.12 1.75
C VAL A 194 -12.49 4.91 2.68
N MET A 195 -12.27 3.69 2.16
CA MET A 195 -12.06 2.50 2.99
C MET A 195 -10.85 2.67 3.91
N LEU A 196 -9.69 3.12 3.40
CA LEU A 196 -8.52 3.33 4.25
C LEU A 196 -8.77 4.38 5.35
N GLU A 197 -9.44 5.49 5.01
CA GLU A 197 -9.80 6.53 5.98
C GLU A 197 -10.80 6.01 7.03
N HIS A 198 -11.80 5.24 6.60
CA HIS A 198 -12.80 4.62 7.46
C HIS A 198 -12.12 3.72 8.51
N GLU A 199 -11.36 2.74 8.05
CA GLU A 199 -10.72 1.75 8.91
C GLU A 199 -9.70 2.37 9.87
N PHE A 200 -9.00 3.43 9.42
CA PHE A 200 -8.06 4.15 10.28
C PHE A 200 -8.76 4.96 11.38
N PHE A 201 -9.84 5.65 11.03
CA PHE A 201 -10.59 6.46 11.98
C PHE A 201 -11.34 5.58 12.99
N GLU A 202 -11.97 4.48 12.54
CA GLU A 202 -12.60 3.50 13.40
C GLU A 202 -11.58 2.91 14.40
N TYR A 203 -10.42 2.46 13.92
CA TYR A 203 -9.34 1.98 14.77
C TYR A 203 -8.93 3.02 15.83
N THR A 204 -8.83 4.29 15.44
CA THR A 204 -8.40 5.38 16.34
C THR A 204 -9.42 5.61 17.44
N LEU A 205 -10.72 5.63 17.11
CA LEU A 205 -11.79 5.74 18.11
C LEU A 205 -11.81 4.54 19.05
N MET A 206 -11.64 3.32 18.53
CA MET A 206 -11.56 2.13 19.38
C MET A 206 -10.37 2.18 20.35
N LYS A 207 -9.23 2.74 19.91
CA LYS A 207 -8.07 2.98 20.79
C LYS A 207 -8.33 4.05 21.86
N GLN A 208 -9.26 4.96 21.63
CA GLN A 208 -9.72 5.95 22.61
C GLN A 208 -10.78 5.40 23.58
N GLY A 209 -11.17 4.12 23.44
CA GLY A 209 -12.08 3.45 24.35
C GLY A 209 -13.54 3.37 23.88
N TYR A 210 -13.84 3.84 22.66
CA TYR A 210 -15.14 3.62 22.05
C TYR A 210 -15.32 2.13 21.73
N ASN A 211 -16.53 1.60 21.93
CA ASN A 211 -16.81 0.26 21.45
C ASN A 211 -16.93 0.25 19.92
N TYR A 212 -16.82 -0.94 19.32
CA TYR A 212 -16.85 -1.10 17.87
C TYR A 212 -18.05 -0.42 17.20
N ARG A 213 -19.28 -0.64 17.70
CA ARG A 213 -20.47 -0.05 17.08
C ARG A 213 -20.44 1.48 17.12
N GLN A 214 -20.06 2.07 18.25
CA GLN A 214 -19.96 3.52 18.37
C GLN A 214 -18.88 4.08 17.43
N ALA A 215 -17.72 3.43 17.37
CA ALA A 215 -16.65 3.82 16.47
C ALA A 215 -17.09 3.74 15.01
N HIS A 216 -17.76 2.65 14.62
CA HIS A 216 -18.28 2.44 13.28
C HIS A 216 -19.33 3.48 12.87
N ASP A 217 -20.30 3.75 13.76
CA ASP A 217 -21.37 4.72 13.51
C ASP A 217 -20.80 6.14 13.31
N LEU A 218 -19.89 6.58 14.20
CA LEU A 218 -19.20 7.88 14.07
C LEU A 218 -18.32 7.94 12.81
N THR A 219 -17.66 6.85 12.47
CA THR A 219 -16.84 6.78 11.25
C THR A 219 -17.70 6.94 10.00
N ASN A 220 -18.89 6.33 9.98
CA ASN A 220 -19.83 6.45 8.86
C ASN A 220 -20.39 7.87 8.66
N GLU A 221 -20.32 8.75 9.66
CA GLU A 221 -20.72 10.16 9.50
C GLU A 221 -19.70 10.95 8.63
N ILE A 222 -18.44 10.52 8.62
CA ILE A 222 -17.33 11.24 7.96
C ILE A 222 -16.81 10.46 6.74
N TYR A 223 -16.50 9.18 6.92
CA TYR A 223 -15.88 8.31 5.94
C TYR A 223 -16.80 7.12 5.62
N ASN A 224 -17.96 7.40 5.02
CA ASN A 224 -18.93 6.36 4.71
C ASN A 224 -18.50 5.51 3.50
N TYR A 225 -17.80 4.39 3.78
CA TYR A 225 -17.34 3.48 2.74
C TYR A 225 -18.49 2.87 1.94
N TYR A 226 -19.59 2.49 2.61
CA TYR A 226 -20.74 1.88 1.97
C TYR A 226 -21.39 2.81 0.94
N GLU A 227 -21.64 4.07 1.30
CA GLU A 227 -22.24 5.05 0.39
C GLU A 227 -21.29 5.40 -0.77
N ALA A 228 -19.97 5.50 -0.51
CA ALA A 228 -18.98 5.71 -1.56
C ALA A 228 -18.97 4.54 -2.57
N LEU A 229 -19.01 3.31 -2.08
CA LEU A 229 -19.06 2.10 -2.90
C LEU A 229 -20.37 2.01 -3.70
N LYS A 230 -21.52 2.29 -3.05
CA LYS A 230 -22.84 2.26 -3.68
C LYS A 230 -22.94 3.27 -4.82
N LYS A 231 -22.42 4.48 -4.61
CA LYS A 231 -22.32 5.50 -5.66
C LYS A 231 -21.51 5.00 -6.85
N TRP A 232 -20.33 4.41 -6.60
CA TRP A 232 -19.48 3.85 -7.65
C TRP A 232 -20.15 2.71 -8.43
N LYS A 233 -20.84 1.79 -7.73
CA LYS A 233 -21.60 0.70 -8.39
C LYS A 233 -22.72 1.24 -9.28
N LYS A 234 -23.44 2.27 -8.84
CA LYS A 234 -24.49 2.93 -9.63
C LYS A 234 -23.93 3.60 -10.89
N GLU A 235 -22.79 4.29 -10.78
CA GLU A 235 -22.12 4.92 -11.93
C GLU A 235 -21.67 3.90 -12.99
N ARG A 236 -21.43 2.65 -12.59
CA ARG A 236 -21.09 1.53 -13.47
C ARG A 236 -22.29 0.76 -14.03
N GLY A 237 -23.49 0.98 -13.48
CA GLY A 237 -24.69 0.21 -13.83
C GLY A 237 -24.75 -1.18 -13.20
N ASP A 238 -24.03 -1.39 -12.09
CA ASP A 238 -24.04 -2.65 -11.33
C ASP A 238 -25.22 -2.73 -10.32
N LEU A 239 -25.95 -1.62 -10.14
CA LEU A 239 -27.12 -1.43 -9.25
C LEU A 239 -28.27 -0.71 -9.96
#